data_AF-A0A4R4Q8P9-F1
#
_entry.id   AF-A0A4R4Q8P9-F1
#
_cell.length_a   1.000
_cell.length_b   1.000
_cell.length_c   1.000
_cell.angle_alpha   90.00
_cell.angle_beta   90.00
_cell.angle_gamma   90.00
#
_symmetry.space_group_name_H-M   'P 1'
#
loop_
_entity.id
_entity.type
_entity.pdbx_description
1 polymer ?
#
loop_
_entity_poly.entity_id
_entity_poly.type
_entity_poly.pdbx_seq_one_letter_code
_entity_poly.pdbx_strand_id
1 'polypeptide(L)'
;MTDAVVTALREIANRDLYQRNAFHITGLSTGVDRRTTRRRQQHVTAVLEAGADLETSGSTDPDELRIAFDRLLGDPRRRLVDEVFGEWGRPTGECGCDVPVHQAHDEAVYAHASAIELLLAPPGQQQYLAMWRRAGERWTTAMEDPQFWQHLRNRVLSLDDWQLAASAIDQIRSELSAALTGPLLDLATTGDYPARVAKVLEDWPIGGAATQRWVLDAMRPQYERAEDATVALLRRLQQGHHEVDPVISELDRSVLPVYRRLQVMLPSEQHQRTLTLRDDIALVYHNGAVGIANEGSVHDERITQLLDQADGYAGTPAMKAKIMENRVTAQFLARNTPHYSLDDPPEPMSTGCIVALVVFIAVVFFILVAVFS
;
A
#
# COMPACT_ATOMS: atom_id res chain seq x y z
N MET A 1 -21.34 -12.96 -12.22
CA MET A 1 -20.40 -12.96 -13.35
C MET A 1 -19.69 -11.62 -13.30
N THR A 2 -18.39 -11.62 -13.01
CA THR A 2 -17.60 -10.39 -12.94
C THR A 2 -17.61 -9.72 -14.31
N ASP A 3 -17.85 -8.43 -14.30
CA ASP A 3 -17.93 -7.63 -15.51
C ASP A 3 -16.53 -7.47 -16.11
N ALA A 4 -16.32 -7.94 -17.34
CA ALA A 4 -14.98 -8.06 -17.92
C ALA A 4 -14.30 -6.69 -18.11
N VAL A 5 -15.08 -5.64 -18.39
CA VAL A 5 -14.60 -4.25 -18.49
C VAL A 5 -14.12 -3.75 -17.13
N VAL A 6 -14.94 -3.93 -16.08
CA VAL A 6 -14.59 -3.54 -14.71
C VAL A 6 -13.34 -4.28 -14.24
N THR A 7 -13.25 -5.57 -14.54
CA THR A 7 -12.07 -6.39 -14.25
C THR A 7 -10.84 -5.83 -14.95
N ALA A 8 -10.94 -5.52 -16.26
CA ALA A 8 -9.84 -4.96 -17.03
C ALA A 8 -9.38 -3.59 -16.50
N LEU A 9 -10.32 -2.71 -16.11
CA LEU A 9 -10.00 -1.41 -15.50
C LEU A 9 -9.22 -1.57 -14.21
N ARG A 10 -9.65 -2.48 -13.33
CA ARG A 10 -8.97 -2.75 -12.05
C ARG A 10 -7.60 -3.38 -12.23
N GLU A 11 -7.43 -4.25 -13.22
CA GLU A 11 -6.13 -4.88 -13.52
C GLU A 11 -5.07 -3.83 -13.91
N ILE A 12 -5.44 -2.79 -14.66
CA ILE A 12 -4.49 -1.77 -15.13
C ILE A 12 -4.35 -0.56 -14.20
N ALA A 13 -5.23 -0.41 -13.21
CA ALA A 13 -5.29 0.72 -12.28
C ALA A 13 -4.17 0.70 -11.22
N ASN A 14 -2.92 0.68 -11.66
CA ASN A 14 -1.71 0.67 -10.84
C ASN A 14 -0.70 1.71 -11.36
N ARG A 15 0.45 1.85 -10.69
CA ARG A 15 1.44 2.89 -11.05
C ARG A 15 1.99 2.77 -12.49
N ASP A 16 1.88 1.60 -13.12
CA ASP A 16 2.34 1.36 -14.48
C ASP A 16 1.24 1.60 -15.53
N LEU A 17 0.09 2.20 -15.15
CA LEU A 17 -1.11 2.40 -15.99
C LEU A 17 -0.81 2.83 -17.44
N TYR A 18 0.11 3.78 -17.61
CA TYR A 18 0.49 4.31 -18.92
C TYR A 18 1.70 3.59 -19.53
N GLN A 19 2.70 3.25 -18.71
CA GLN A 19 3.92 2.58 -19.17
C GLN A 19 3.65 1.17 -19.71
N ARG A 20 2.67 0.47 -19.14
CA ARG A 20 2.25 -0.88 -19.56
C ARG A 20 1.00 -0.88 -20.45
N ASN A 21 0.56 0.28 -20.92
CA ASN A 21 -0.54 0.37 -21.87
C ASN A 21 -0.17 -0.37 -23.17
N ALA A 22 -1.07 -1.19 -23.69
CA ALA A 22 -0.76 -2.04 -24.85
C ALA A 22 -0.44 -1.24 -26.13
N PHE A 23 -1.04 -0.06 -26.31
CA PHE A 23 -0.74 0.83 -27.44
C PHE A 23 0.62 1.50 -27.29
N HIS A 24 0.98 1.90 -26.06
CA HIS A 24 2.31 2.44 -25.76
C HIS A 24 3.41 1.39 -26.05
N ILE A 25 3.25 0.17 -25.53
CA ILE A 25 4.21 -0.93 -25.73
C ILE A 25 4.39 -1.25 -27.22
N THR A 26 3.29 -1.33 -27.99
CA THR A 26 3.34 -1.74 -29.40
C THR A 26 3.68 -0.61 -30.37
N GLY A 27 3.62 0.65 -29.92
CA GLY A 27 3.75 1.85 -30.76
C GLY A 27 2.62 2.01 -31.77
N LEU A 28 1.48 1.36 -31.55
CA LEU A 28 0.31 1.47 -32.43
C LEU A 28 -0.61 2.60 -31.97
N SER A 29 -1.25 3.27 -32.93
CA SER A 29 -2.34 4.20 -32.62
C SER A 29 -3.56 3.43 -32.11
N THR A 30 -4.30 4.02 -31.17
CA THR A 30 -5.57 3.50 -30.63
C THR A 30 -6.63 3.21 -31.71
N GLY A 31 -6.61 3.97 -32.82
CA GLY A 31 -7.50 3.77 -33.97
C GLY A 31 -7.14 2.60 -34.91
N VAL A 32 -6.05 1.87 -34.66
CA VAL A 32 -5.57 0.81 -35.57
C VAL A 32 -6.56 -0.35 -35.72
N ASP A 33 -6.80 -0.82 -36.94
CA ASP A 33 -7.65 -2.00 -37.14
C ASP A 33 -6.97 -3.33 -36.75
N ARG A 34 -7.76 -4.40 -36.63
CA ARG A 34 -7.27 -5.74 -36.25
C ARG A 34 -6.28 -6.31 -37.27
N ARG A 35 -6.47 -6.00 -38.55
CA ARG A 35 -5.62 -6.50 -39.64
C ARG A 35 -4.21 -5.91 -39.57
N THR A 36 -4.13 -4.60 -39.37
CA THR A 36 -2.89 -3.84 -39.23
C THR A 36 -2.19 -4.21 -37.94
N THR A 37 -2.94 -4.42 -36.86
CA THR A 37 -2.40 -4.95 -35.59
C THR A 37 -1.71 -6.31 -35.79
N ARG A 38 -2.39 -7.27 -36.47
CA ARG A 38 -1.78 -8.58 -36.79
C ARG A 38 -0.56 -8.47 -37.69
N ARG A 39 -0.61 -7.59 -38.70
CA ARG A 39 0.53 -7.35 -39.60
C ARG A 39 1.73 -6.81 -38.82
N ARG A 40 1.50 -5.89 -37.88
CA ARG A 40 2.55 -5.36 -37.00
C ARG A 40 3.11 -6.45 -36.08
N GLN A 41 2.25 -7.28 -35.48
CA GLN A 41 2.69 -8.42 -34.66
C GLN A 41 3.61 -9.35 -35.46
N GLN A 42 3.20 -9.79 -36.66
CA GLN A 42 4.01 -10.64 -37.52
C GLN A 42 5.37 -10.02 -37.87
N HIS A 43 5.38 -8.73 -38.17
CA HIS A 43 6.62 -8.00 -38.45
C HIS A 43 7.55 -7.96 -37.23
N VAL A 44 7.02 -7.60 -36.06
CA VAL A 44 7.79 -7.53 -34.81
C VAL A 44 8.36 -8.90 -34.43
N THR A 45 7.55 -9.96 -34.51
CA THR A 45 8.01 -11.34 -34.27
C THR A 45 9.14 -11.73 -35.23
N ALA A 46 8.99 -11.46 -36.52
CA ALA A 46 10.03 -11.79 -37.51
C ALA A 46 11.36 -11.02 -37.27
N VAL A 47 11.29 -9.75 -36.87
CA VAL A 47 12.49 -8.95 -36.54
C VAL A 47 13.21 -9.51 -35.31
N LEU A 48 12.45 -9.87 -34.26
CA LEU A 48 13.00 -10.46 -33.04
C LEU A 48 13.61 -11.85 -33.30
N GLU A 49 12.94 -12.70 -34.08
CA GLU A 49 13.46 -14.01 -34.50
C GLU A 49 14.74 -13.89 -35.32
N ALA A 50 14.88 -12.82 -36.12
CA ALA A 50 16.09 -12.51 -36.87
C ALA A 50 17.22 -11.91 -36.01
N GLY A 51 16.98 -11.64 -34.72
CA GLY A 51 17.96 -11.04 -33.82
C GLY A 51 18.32 -9.59 -34.17
N ALA A 52 17.44 -8.89 -34.87
CA ALA A 52 17.64 -7.49 -35.26
C ALA A 52 16.99 -6.55 -34.24
N ASP A 53 17.57 -5.36 -34.07
CA ASP A 53 17.05 -4.34 -33.18
C ASP A 53 15.73 -3.77 -33.71
N LEU A 54 14.75 -3.68 -32.81
CA LEU A 54 13.47 -3.02 -33.07
C LEU A 54 13.62 -1.52 -32.85
N GLU A 55 13.52 -0.73 -33.93
CA GLU A 55 13.29 0.70 -33.80
C GLU A 55 11.82 0.94 -33.38
N THR A 56 11.56 0.89 -32.07
CA THR A 56 10.25 1.19 -31.48
C THR A 56 10.38 2.26 -30.42
N SER A 57 9.31 3.05 -30.24
CA SER A 57 9.17 3.99 -29.13
C SER A 57 8.62 3.32 -27.86
N GLY A 58 8.34 2.02 -27.90
CA GLY A 58 7.70 1.25 -26.84
C GLY A 58 8.67 0.25 -26.21
N SER A 59 8.18 -0.96 -25.90
CA SER A 59 9.05 -2.02 -25.36
C SER A 59 9.82 -2.74 -26.47
N THR A 60 11.03 -3.18 -26.14
CA THR A 60 11.83 -4.13 -26.94
C THR A 60 11.80 -5.54 -26.35
N ASP A 61 11.17 -5.75 -25.20
CA ASP A 61 11.03 -7.06 -24.57
C ASP A 61 10.02 -7.93 -25.35
N PRO A 62 10.43 -9.09 -25.90
CA PRO A 62 9.54 -10.00 -26.62
C PRO A 62 8.30 -10.43 -25.82
N ASP A 63 8.43 -10.64 -24.51
CA ASP A 63 7.33 -11.10 -23.67
C ASP A 63 6.31 -9.99 -23.42
N GLU A 64 6.76 -8.76 -23.17
CA GLU A 64 5.88 -7.61 -23.04
C GLU A 64 5.14 -7.31 -24.34
N LEU A 65 5.84 -7.38 -25.48
CA LEU A 65 5.24 -7.20 -26.81
C LEU A 65 4.18 -8.26 -27.09
N ARG A 66 4.46 -9.53 -26.78
CA ARG A 66 3.49 -10.63 -26.94
C ARG A 66 2.24 -10.38 -26.11
N ILE A 67 2.39 -10.06 -24.82
CA ILE A 67 1.27 -9.77 -23.91
C ILE A 67 0.46 -8.57 -24.42
N ALA A 68 1.11 -7.51 -24.90
CA ALA A 68 0.44 -6.34 -25.44
C ALA A 68 -0.36 -6.67 -26.70
N PHE A 69 0.20 -7.40 -27.67
CA PHE A 69 -0.55 -7.85 -28.84
C PHE A 69 -1.71 -8.77 -28.48
N ASP A 70 -1.53 -9.69 -27.52
CA ASP A 70 -2.60 -10.56 -27.03
C ASP A 70 -3.75 -9.74 -26.41
N ARG A 71 -3.45 -8.65 -25.69
CA ARG A 71 -4.46 -7.71 -25.19
C ARG A 71 -5.21 -6.99 -26.30
N LEU A 72 -4.50 -6.51 -27.34
CA LEU A 72 -5.10 -5.76 -28.45
C LEU A 72 -5.91 -6.64 -29.42
N LEU A 73 -5.53 -7.91 -29.58
CA LEU A 73 -6.14 -8.86 -30.51
C LEU A 73 -7.10 -9.84 -29.83
N GLY A 74 -7.03 -10.00 -28.52
CA GLY A 74 -7.80 -10.98 -27.74
C GLY A 74 -9.22 -10.50 -27.44
N ASP A 75 -9.39 -9.79 -26.33
CA ASP A 75 -10.69 -9.34 -25.84
C ASP A 75 -10.91 -7.85 -26.18
N PRO A 76 -11.92 -7.51 -27.01
CA PRO A 76 -12.19 -6.13 -27.41
C PRO A 76 -12.56 -5.22 -26.23
N ARG A 77 -13.05 -5.76 -25.11
CA ARG A 77 -13.31 -5.00 -23.87
C ARG A 77 -12.01 -4.54 -23.21
N ARG A 78 -11.00 -5.41 -23.18
CA ARG A 78 -9.65 -5.05 -22.68
C ARG A 78 -9.00 -4.02 -23.58
N ARG A 79 -9.10 -4.22 -24.90
CA ARG A 79 -8.65 -3.23 -25.89
C ARG A 79 -9.30 -1.86 -25.66
N LEU A 80 -10.62 -1.80 -25.51
CA LEU A 80 -11.33 -0.53 -25.28
C LEU A 80 -10.84 0.17 -24.00
N VAL A 81 -10.57 -0.59 -22.94
CA VAL A 81 -9.97 -0.05 -21.70
C VAL A 81 -8.56 0.49 -21.95
N ASP A 82 -7.71 -0.22 -22.70
CA ASP A 82 -6.40 0.28 -23.13
C ASP A 82 -6.52 1.54 -24.01
N GLU A 83 -7.57 1.66 -24.85
CA GLU A 83 -7.84 2.87 -25.66
C GLU A 83 -8.19 4.10 -24.79
N VAL A 84 -8.85 3.91 -23.64
CA VAL A 84 -9.18 5.02 -22.71
C VAL A 84 -7.94 5.65 -22.08
N PHE A 85 -6.83 4.91 -21.95
CA PHE A 85 -5.59 5.42 -21.34
C PHE A 85 -4.45 5.58 -22.35
N GLY A 86 -4.69 5.29 -23.64
CA GLY A 86 -3.73 5.47 -24.72
C GLY A 86 -3.99 6.76 -25.50
N GLU A 87 -2.98 7.30 -26.16
CA GLU A 87 -3.14 8.52 -26.98
C GLU A 87 -4.10 8.28 -28.15
N TRP A 88 -5.10 9.15 -28.28
CA TRP A 88 -6.06 9.13 -29.39
C TRP A 88 -5.48 9.76 -30.65
N GLY A 89 -4.58 10.74 -30.47
CA GLY A 89 -3.99 11.48 -31.57
C GLY A 89 -5.02 12.33 -32.32
N ARG A 90 -4.70 12.72 -33.55
CA ARG A 90 -5.63 13.53 -34.36
C ARG A 90 -6.86 12.70 -34.76
N PRO A 91 -8.07 13.28 -34.71
CA PRO A 91 -9.27 12.63 -35.22
C PRO A 91 -9.05 12.15 -36.65
N THR A 92 -9.32 10.89 -36.89
CA THR A 92 -9.51 10.39 -38.26
C THR A 92 -10.92 10.76 -38.70
N GLY A 93 -11.16 10.95 -40.00
CA GLY A 93 -12.50 11.27 -40.51
C GLY A 93 -13.57 10.22 -40.17
N GLU A 94 -13.18 9.06 -39.63
CA GLU A 94 -14.04 7.95 -39.22
C GLU A 94 -14.61 8.11 -37.81
N CYS A 95 -13.94 8.84 -36.89
CA CYS A 95 -14.43 8.96 -35.50
C CYS A 95 -15.56 9.98 -35.33
N GLY A 96 -15.67 10.95 -36.25
CA GLY A 96 -16.68 12.01 -36.21
C GLY A 96 -16.54 13.00 -35.05
N CYS A 97 -15.41 12.98 -34.34
CA CYS A 97 -15.13 13.85 -33.20
C CYS A 97 -14.43 15.14 -33.64
N ASP A 98 -14.67 16.23 -32.88
CA ASP A 98 -13.92 17.46 -33.05
C ASP A 98 -12.48 17.30 -32.51
N VAL A 99 -11.52 18.00 -33.15
CA VAL A 99 -10.10 18.01 -32.75
C VAL A 99 -9.87 18.35 -31.26
N PRO A 100 -10.58 19.32 -30.65
CA PRO A 100 -10.37 19.67 -29.26
C PRO A 100 -10.66 18.53 -28.26
N VAL A 101 -11.55 17.58 -28.60
CA VAL A 101 -11.90 16.46 -27.70
C VAL A 101 -10.72 15.52 -27.54
N HIS A 102 -10.11 15.14 -28.67
CA HIS A 102 -8.91 14.31 -28.67
C HIS A 102 -7.74 15.02 -27.99
N GLN A 103 -7.55 16.31 -28.25
CA GLN A 103 -6.49 17.10 -27.60
C GLN A 103 -6.68 17.18 -26.08
N ALA A 104 -7.91 17.44 -25.61
CA ALA A 104 -8.21 17.49 -24.18
C ALA A 104 -7.94 16.15 -23.49
N HIS A 105 -8.33 15.04 -24.13
CA HIS A 105 -8.04 13.69 -23.67
C HIS A 105 -6.53 13.41 -23.59
N ASP A 106 -5.80 13.63 -24.69
CA ASP A 106 -4.37 13.32 -24.76
C ASP A 106 -3.56 14.20 -23.79
N GLU A 107 -3.97 15.45 -23.58
CA GLU A 107 -3.40 16.32 -22.53
C GLU A 107 -3.66 15.78 -21.12
N ALA A 108 -4.80 15.13 -20.87
CA ALA A 108 -5.12 14.50 -19.59
C ALA A 108 -4.29 13.23 -19.36
N VAL A 109 -4.16 12.38 -20.39
CA VAL A 109 -3.29 11.19 -20.40
C VAL A 109 -1.85 11.60 -20.11
N TYR A 110 -1.30 12.55 -20.87
CA TYR A 110 0.06 13.02 -20.71
C TYR A 110 0.33 13.62 -19.33
N ALA A 111 -0.57 14.49 -18.84
CA ALA A 111 -0.41 15.12 -17.53
C ALA A 111 -0.42 14.07 -16.40
N HIS A 112 -1.29 13.06 -16.47
CA HIS A 112 -1.38 12.03 -15.45
C HIS A 112 -0.18 11.07 -15.49
N ALA A 113 0.27 10.65 -16.68
CA ALA A 113 1.49 9.87 -16.83
C ALA A 113 2.70 10.60 -16.25
N SER A 114 2.88 11.87 -16.61
CA SER A 114 3.95 12.73 -16.09
C SER A 114 3.86 12.91 -14.57
N ALA A 115 2.65 13.00 -14.01
CA ALA A 115 2.44 13.14 -12.57
C ALA A 115 2.89 11.90 -11.80
N ILE A 116 2.62 10.70 -12.35
CA ILE A 116 3.04 9.43 -11.77
C ILE A 116 4.57 9.31 -11.80
N GLU A 117 5.20 9.61 -12.93
CA GLU A 117 6.67 9.60 -13.06
C GLU A 117 7.36 10.55 -12.08
N LEU A 118 6.87 11.79 -11.95
CA LEU A 118 7.41 12.78 -11.00
C LEU A 118 7.22 12.37 -9.53
N LEU A 119 6.19 11.57 -9.24
CA LEU A 119 5.93 11.06 -7.89
C LEU A 119 6.86 9.89 -7.55
N LEU A 120 7.19 9.05 -8.54
CA LEU A 120 8.16 7.97 -8.45
C LEU A 120 9.61 8.47 -8.41
N ALA A 121 9.88 9.62 -9.03
CA ALA A 121 11.22 10.22 -9.07
C ALA A 121 11.78 10.53 -7.67
N PRO A 122 13.12 10.48 -7.49
CA PRO A 122 13.78 10.79 -6.23
C PRO A 122 13.38 12.15 -5.62
N PRO A 123 13.42 12.28 -4.29
CA PRO A 123 13.02 13.49 -3.58
C PRO A 123 13.90 14.68 -4.01
N GLY A 124 13.27 15.81 -4.34
CA GLY A 124 13.93 17.03 -4.83
C GLY A 124 13.13 17.72 -5.94
N GLN A 125 12.35 16.96 -6.71
CA GLN A 125 11.40 17.51 -7.68
C GLN A 125 10.07 17.85 -7.00
N GLN A 126 9.89 19.11 -6.58
CA GLN A 126 8.64 19.59 -5.98
C GLN A 126 7.48 19.77 -6.97
N GLN A 127 7.74 19.62 -8.27
CA GLN A 127 6.76 19.88 -9.33
C GLN A 127 5.63 18.85 -9.41
N TYR A 128 5.77 17.70 -8.71
CA TYR A 128 4.77 16.62 -8.75
C TYR A 128 3.36 17.10 -8.33
N LEU A 129 3.22 17.93 -7.29
CA LEU A 129 1.90 18.42 -6.84
C LEU A 129 1.19 19.25 -7.90
N ALA A 130 1.92 20.13 -8.58
CA ALA A 130 1.36 20.95 -9.65
C ALA A 130 0.94 20.08 -10.84
N MET A 131 1.73 19.05 -11.16
CA MET A 131 1.38 18.12 -12.24
C MET A 131 0.17 17.25 -11.90
N TRP A 132 0.06 16.76 -10.65
CA TRP A 132 -1.12 16.02 -10.18
C TRP A 132 -2.39 16.87 -10.21
N ARG A 133 -2.33 18.14 -9.76
CA ARG A 133 -3.46 19.06 -9.86
C ARG A 133 -3.89 19.25 -11.32
N ARG A 134 -2.92 19.51 -12.21
CA ARG A 134 -3.17 19.64 -13.65
C ARG A 134 -3.79 18.37 -14.23
N ALA A 135 -3.30 17.19 -13.87
CA ALA A 135 -3.84 15.92 -14.32
C ALA A 135 -5.31 15.76 -13.90
N GLY A 136 -5.63 16.07 -12.64
CA GLY A 136 -6.99 16.03 -12.11
C GLY A 136 -7.93 16.99 -12.84
N GLU A 137 -7.52 18.25 -13.02
CA GLU A 137 -8.30 19.25 -13.77
C GLU A 137 -8.59 18.81 -15.22
N ARG A 138 -7.58 18.25 -15.90
CA ARG A 138 -7.73 17.78 -17.30
C ARG A 138 -8.65 16.57 -17.42
N TRP A 139 -8.49 15.59 -16.53
CA TRP A 139 -9.39 14.43 -16.51
C TRP A 139 -10.82 14.80 -16.13
N THR A 140 -11.03 15.69 -15.16
CA THR A 140 -12.37 16.20 -14.83
C THR A 140 -13.00 16.88 -16.05
N THR A 141 -12.26 17.78 -16.71
CA THR A 141 -12.74 18.47 -17.92
C THR A 141 -13.10 17.48 -19.04
N ALA A 142 -12.25 16.48 -19.30
CA ALA A 142 -12.50 15.47 -20.33
C ALA A 142 -13.72 14.60 -20.00
N MET A 143 -13.88 14.17 -18.75
CA MET A 143 -15.01 13.35 -18.31
C MET A 143 -16.35 14.11 -18.28
N GLU A 144 -16.33 15.44 -18.12
CA GLU A 144 -17.53 16.28 -18.16
C GLU A 144 -18.02 16.54 -19.59
N ASP A 145 -17.14 16.45 -20.59
CA ASP A 145 -17.51 16.63 -22.00
C ASP A 145 -18.31 15.43 -22.55
N PRO A 146 -19.57 15.62 -22.99
CA PRO A 146 -20.34 14.55 -23.62
C PRO A 146 -19.68 13.95 -24.87
N GLN A 147 -18.85 14.72 -25.60
CA GLN A 147 -18.17 14.25 -26.79
C GLN A 147 -17.09 13.19 -26.48
N PHE A 148 -16.47 13.24 -25.30
CA PHE A 148 -15.54 12.20 -24.82
C PHE A 148 -16.24 10.83 -24.77
N TRP A 149 -17.43 10.79 -24.17
CA TRP A 149 -18.21 9.56 -24.09
C TRP A 149 -18.77 9.13 -25.44
N GLN A 150 -19.10 10.10 -26.30
CA GLN A 150 -19.54 9.81 -27.66
C GLN A 150 -18.43 9.18 -28.49
N HIS A 151 -17.18 9.63 -28.34
CA HIS A 151 -16.01 9.00 -28.97
C HIS A 151 -15.94 7.51 -28.63
N LEU A 152 -16.01 7.15 -27.34
CA LEU A 152 -15.96 5.74 -26.92
C LEU A 152 -17.14 4.91 -27.44
N ARG A 153 -18.34 5.49 -27.54
CA ARG A 153 -19.49 4.82 -28.19
C ARG A 153 -19.24 4.56 -29.67
N ASN A 154 -18.70 5.55 -30.39
CA ASN A 154 -18.34 5.39 -31.81
C ASN A 154 -17.26 4.31 -31.97
N ARG A 155 -16.31 4.23 -31.04
CA ARG A 155 -15.30 3.16 -31.01
C ARG A 155 -15.92 1.78 -30.83
N VAL A 156 -16.84 1.61 -29.88
CA VAL A 156 -17.59 0.35 -29.70
C VAL A 156 -18.28 -0.07 -31.00
N LEU A 157 -18.97 0.85 -31.67
CA LEU A 157 -19.63 0.58 -32.96
C LEU A 157 -18.63 0.21 -34.05
N SER A 158 -17.49 0.90 -34.13
CA SER A 158 -16.47 0.64 -35.16
C SER A 158 -15.71 -0.67 -34.95
N LEU A 159 -15.59 -1.15 -33.72
CA LEU A 159 -15.01 -2.46 -33.42
C LEU A 159 -15.96 -3.60 -33.82
N ASP A 160 -17.27 -3.33 -33.89
CA ASP A 160 -18.34 -4.22 -34.37
C ASP A 160 -18.23 -5.65 -33.81
N ASP A 161 -17.96 -5.77 -32.49
CA ASP A 161 -17.77 -7.04 -31.81
C ASP A 161 -18.93 -7.33 -30.86
N TRP A 162 -19.52 -8.52 -30.99
CA TRP A 162 -20.67 -8.97 -30.19
C TRP A 162 -20.39 -9.00 -28.68
N GLN A 163 -19.12 -9.05 -28.27
CA GLN A 163 -18.72 -9.03 -26.86
C GLN A 163 -18.77 -7.62 -26.23
N LEU A 164 -18.79 -6.57 -27.06
CA LEU A 164 -18.91 -5.18 -26.62
C LEU A 164 -20.37 -4.74 -26.61
N ALA A 165 -21.03 -4.94 -25.47
CA ALA A 165 -22.37 -4.40 -25.24
C ALA A 165 -22.33 -2.88 -25.01
N ALA A 166 -23.45 -2.21 -25.27
CA ALA A 166 -23.61 -0.78 -24.98
C ALA A 166 -23.34 -0.43 -23.50
N SER A 167 -23.58 -1.38 -22.58
CA SER A 167 -23.29 -1.24 -21.15
C SER A 167 -21.80 -1.10 -20.83
N ALA A 168 -20.89 -1.45 -21.75
CA ALA A 168 -19.45 -1.30 -21.56
C ALA A 168 -19.06 0.16 -21.26
N ILE A 169 -19.72 1.13 -21.90
CA ILE A 169 -19.45 2.55 -21.67
C ILE A 169 -19.94 2.99 -20.29
N ASP A 170 -21.10 2.49 -19.84
CA ASP A 170 -21.62 2.80 -18.51
C ASP A 170 -20.71 2.22 -17.41
N GLN A 171 -20.17 1.01 -17.62
CA GLN A 171 -19.20 0.39 -16.73
C GLN A 171 -17.89 1.19 -16.65
N ILE A 172 -17.33 1.60 -17.82
CA ILE A 172 -16.17 2.49 -17.86
C ILE A 172 -16.47 3.76 -17.09
N ARG A 173 -17.61 4.41 -17.38
CA ARG A 173 -17.99 5.66 -16.72
C ARG A 173 -18.10 5.51 -15.20
N SER A 174 -18.64 4.41 -14.70
CA SER A 174 -18.76 4.17 -13.26
C SER A 174 -17.44 3.89 -12.55
N GLU A 175 -16.45 3.33 -13.25
CA GLU A 175 -15.19 2.89 -12.64
C GLU A 175 -14.00 3.80 -13.00
N LEU A 176 -14.12 4.69 -13.98
CA LEU A 176 -13.00 5.51 -14.48
C LEU A 176 -12.35 6.34 -13.37
N SER A 177 -13.14 6.95 -12.48
CA SER A 177 -12.60 7.70 -11.33
C SER A 177 -11.78 6.82 -10.38
N ALA A 178 -12.20 5.58 -10.15
CA ALA A 178 -11.44 4.63 -9.34
C ALA A 178 -10.16 4.21 -10.07
N ALA A 179 -10.23 3.94 -11.38
CA ALA A 179 -9.08 3.58 -12.20
C ALA A 179 -8.02 4.69 -12.26
N LEU A 180 -8.44 5.95 -12.40
CA LEU A 180 -7.55 7.12 -12.36
C LEU A 180 -6.90 7.34 -10.98
N THR A 181 -7.58 6.94 -9.90
CA THR A 181 -7.02 7.01 -8.54
C THR A 181 -6.13 5.80 -8.23
N GLY A 182 -6.27 4.71 -8.98
CA GLY A 182 -5.52 3.46 -8.83
C GLY A 182 -4.00 3.61 -8.69
N PRO A 183 -3.31 4.37 -9.55
CA PRO A 183 -1.87 4.64 -9.40
C PRO A 183 -1.48 5.20 -8.02
N LEU A 184 -2.29 6.11 -7.46
CA LEU A 184 -2.06 6.65 -6.12
C LEU A 184 -2.28 5.60 -5.03
N LEU A 185 -3.31 4.76 -5.17
CA LEU A 185 -3.59 3.69 -4.21
C LEU A 185 -2.50 2.62 -4.21
N ASP A 186 -2.02 2.24 -5.39
CA ASP A 186 -0.89 1.32 -5.54
C ASP A 186 0.38 1.91 -4.90
N LEU A 187 0.73 3.16 -5.23
CA LEU A 187 1.89 3.83 -4.61
C LEU A 187 1.72 4.04 -3.11
N ALA A 188 0.51 4.27 -2.62
CA ALA A 188 0.24 4.37 -1.19
C ALA A 188 0.59 3.05 -0.49
N THR A 189 0.32 1.90 -1.11
CA THR A 189 0.55 0.58 -0.53
C THR A 189 1.96 0.04 -0.75
N THR A 190 2.62 0.37 -1.87
CA THR A 190 3.90 -0.22 -2.29
C THR A 190 5.07 0.77 -2.38
N GLY A 191 4.82 2.07 -2.53
CA GLY A 191 5.84 3.07 -2.85
C GLY A 191 6.62 3.60 -1.64
N ASP A 192 7.82 4.14 -1.88
CA ASP A 192 8.76 4.54 -0.81
C ASP A 192 8.39 5.85 -0.09
N TYR A 193 7.49 6.65 -0.65
CA TYR A 193 7.18 8.01 -0.17
C TYR A 193 5.69 8.20 0.19
N PRO A 194 5.14 7.48 1.18
CA PRO A 194 3.71 7.55 1.52
C PRO A 194 3.24 8.97 1.87
N ALA A 195 4.10 9.82 2.45
CA ALA A 195 3.74 11.21 2.77
C ALA A 195 3.51 12.08 1.52
N ARG A 196 4.24 11.82 0.42
CA ARG A 196 4.00 12.51 -0.85
C ARG A 196 2.66 12.07 -1.45
N VAL A 197 2.35 10.78 -1.37
CA VAL A 197 1.10 10.20 -1.87
C VAL A 197 -0.10 10.72 -1.07
N ALA A 198 -0.03 10.72 0.26
CA ALA A 198 -1.07 11.26 1.14
C ALA A 198 -1.42 12.71 0.79
N LYS A 199 -0.40 13.55 0.57
CA LYS A 199 -0.58 14.95 0.17
C LYS A 199 -1.26 15.09 -1.20
N VAL A 200 -0.96 14.21 -2.15
CA VAL A 200 -1.65 14.23 -3.46
C VAL A 200 -3.10 13.80 -3.33
N LEU A 201 -3.37 12.74 -2.56
CA LEU A 201 -4.73 12.23 -2.35
C LEU A 201 -5.65 13.24 -1.65
N GLU A 202 -5.10 14.09 -0.77
CA GLU A 202 -5.85 15.18 -0.12
C GLU A 202 -6.39 16.20 -1.15
N ASP A 203 -5.57 16.53 -2.15
CA ASP A 203 -5.89 17.52 -3.20
C ASP A 203 -6.52 16.89 -4.46
N TRP A 204 -6.65 15.56 -4.53
CA TRP A 204 -7.07 14.86 -5.75
C TRP A 204 -8.57 15.07 -6.02
N PRO A 205 -8.97 15.74 -7.12
CA PRO A 205 -10.36 16.14 -7.31
C PRO A 205 -11.27 14.99 -7.78
N ILE A 206 -10.69 13.87 -8.20
CA ILE A 206 -11.43 12.74 -8.78
C ILE A 206 -11.82 11.75 -7.67
N GLY A 207 -13.08 11.33 -7.66
CA GLY A 207 -13.64 10.39 -6.68
C GLY A 207 -14.27 11.04 -5.44
N GLY A 208 -13.85 12.25 -5.07
CA GLY A 208 -14.43 13.00 -3.96
C GLY A 208 -14.55 12.17 -2.68
N ALA A 209 -15.76 12.05 -2.14
CA ALA A 209 -16.02 11.27 -0.92
C ALA A 209 -15.69 9.76 -1.05
N ALA A 210 -15.65 9.20 -2.27
CA ALA A 210 -15.31 7.80 -2.49
C ALA A 210 -13.82 7.51 -2.25
N THR A 211 -12.94 8.52 -2.38
CA THR A 211 -11.49 8.38 -2.24
C THR A 211 -11.10 7.80 -0.88
N GLN A 212 -11.73 8.27 0.21
CA GLN A 212 -11.46 7.75 1.55
C GLN A 212 -11.78 6.25 1.66
N ARG A 213 -12.90 5.81 1.07
CA ARG A 213 -13.26 4.39 1.03
C ARG A 213 -12.24 3.59 0.24
N TRP A 214 -11.79 4.09 -0.91
CA TRP A 214 -10.79 3.38 -1.72
C TRP A 214 -9.44 3.25 -1.01
N VAL A 215 -9.00 4.29 -0.28
CA VAL A 215 -7.79 4.21 0.56
C VAL A 215 -7.95 3.14 1.65
N LEU A 216 -9.09 3.11 2.34
CA LEU A 216 -9.38 2.08 3.35
C LEU A 216 -9.36 0.67 2.75
N ASP A 217 -9.98 0.49 1.60
CA ASP A 217 -10.03 -0.80 0.89
C ASP A 217 -8.63 -1.24 0.43
N ALA A 218 -7.83 -0.33 -0.12
CA ALA A 218 -6.46 -0.60 -0.57
C ALA A 218 -5.50 -0.93 0.59
N MET A 219 -5.69 -0.30 1.76
CA MET A 219 -4.85 -0.53 2.94
C MET A 219 -5.23 -1.77 3.74
N ARG A 220 -6.39 -2.40 3.46
CA ARG A 220 -6.88 -3.55 4.20
C ARG A 220 -5.88 -4.70 4.32
N PRO A 221 -5.18 -5.14 3.25
CA PRO A 221 -4.19 -6.22 3.36
C PRO A 221 -2.98 -5.84 4.22
N GLN A 222 -2.67 -4.54 4.32
CA GLN A 222 -1.57 -4.04 5.16
C GLN A 222 -1.95 -4.13 6.64
N TYR A 223 -3.20 -3.78 6.99
CA TYR A 223 -3.70 -4.00 8.34
C TYR A 223 -3.69 -5.47 8.72
N GLU A 224 -4.29 -6.34 7.90
CA GLU A 224 -4.40 -7.77 8.17
C GLU A 224 -3.01 -8.38 8.42
N ARG A 225 -2.02 -8.05 7.57
CA ARG A 225 -0.64 -8.50 7.75
C ARG A 225 -0.02 -8.02 9.05
N ALA A 226 -0.19 -6.75 9.42
CA ALA A 226 0.40 -6.18 10.63
C ALA A 226 -0.27 -6.72 11.90
N GLU A 227 -1.59 -6.89 11.88
CA GLU A 227 -2.37 -7.47 12.97
C GLU A 227 -1.97 -8.94 13.20
N ASP A 228 -1.96 -9.75 12.14
CA ASP A 228 -1.55 -11.16 12.22
C ASP A 228 -0.12 -11.32 12.73
N ALA A 229 0.81 -10.48 12.23
CA ALA A 229 2.20 -10.48 12.67
C ALA A 229 2.30 -10.11 14.16
N THR A 230 1.61 -9.06 14.60
CA THR A 230 1.64 -8.62 16.01
C THR A 230 1.08 -9.68 16.94
N VAL A 231 -0.02 -10.34 16.57
CA VAL A 231 -0.58 -11.46 17.32
C VAL A 231 0.41 -12.63 17.41
N ALA A 232 1.12 -12.96 16.32
CA ALA A 232 2.13 -14.01 16.33
C ALA A 232 3.31 -13.67 17.26
N LEU A 233 3.77 -12.42 17.26
CA LEU A 233 4.83 -11.93 18.15
C LEU A 233 4.43 -12.00 19.63
N LEU A 234 3.21 -11.57 19.96
CA LEU A 234 2.69 -11.65 21.31
C LEU A 234 2.63 -13.10 21.83
N ARG A 235 2.25 -14.06 20.98
CA ARG A 235 2.26 -15.50 21.35
C ARG A 235 3.68 -16.02 21.58
N ARG A 236 4.67 -15.58 20.80
CA ARG A 236 6.07 -15.99 20.98
C ARG A 236 6.64 -15.49 22.31
N LEU A 237 6.33 -14.27 22.73
CA LEU A 237 6.74 -13.76 24.03
C LEU A 237 6.23 -14.60 25.23
N GLN A 238 5.16 -15.39 25.04
CA GLN A 238 4.68 -16.32 26.07
C GLN A 238 5.60 -17.55 26.26
N GLN A 239 6.56 -17.77 25.36
CA GLN A 239 7.49 -18.91 25.40
C GLN A 239 8.71 -18.65 26.29
N GLY A 240 8.97 -17.40 26.68
CA GLY A 240 10.04 -17.00 27.61
C GLY A 240 10.87 -15.81 27.13
N HIS A 241 11.74 -15.29 28.00
CA HIS A 241 12.55 -14.09 27.73
C HIS A 241 13.54 -14.23 26.55
N HIS A 242 13.98 -15.46 26.25
CA HIS A 242 14.92 -15.72 25.15
C HIS A 242 14.33 -15.33 23.78
N GLU A 243 13.01 -15.24 23.67
CA GLU A 243 12.31 -14.78 22.47
C GLU A 243 12.26 -13.26 22.35
N VAL A 244 12.64 -12.48 23.36
CA VAL A 244 12.47 -11.01 23.35
C VAL A 244 13.26 -10.36 22.22
N ASP A 245 14.58 -10.58 22.12
CA ASP A 245 15.38 -9.93 21.07
C ASP A 245 14.96 -10.35 19.65
N PRO A 246 14.70 -11.65 19.36
CA PRO A 246 14.13 -12.08 18.09
C PRO A 246 12.76 -11.45 17.78
N VAL A 247 11.88 -11.32 18.78
CA VAL A 247 10.56 -10.71 18.63
C VAL A 247 10.66 -9.22 18.30
N ILE A 248 11.49 -8.47 19.03
CA ILE A 248 11.67 -7.04 18.78
C ILE A 248 12.32 -6.80 17.42
N SER A 249 13.32 -7.61 17.05
CA SER A 249 13.94 -7.55 15.73
C SER A 249 12.95 -7.83 14.59
N GLU A 250 11.97 -8.72 14.82
CA GLU A 250 10.91 -9.00 13.87
C GLU A 250 9.89 -7.87 13.80
N LEU A 251 9.45 -7.34 14.95
CA LEU A 251 8.55 -6.18 15.04
C LEU A 251 9.07 -5.00 14.23
N ASP A 252 10.35 -4.68 14.38
CA ASP A 252 11.01 -3.56 13.70
C ASP A 252 11.07 -3.76 12.18
N ARG A 253 11.17 -5.02 11.73
CA ARG A 253 11.33 -5.36 10.31
C ARG A 253 10.01 -5.54 9.58
N SER A 254 8.99 -6.13 10.22
CA SER A 254 7.76 -6.53 9.55
C SER A 254 6.53 -5.71 9.95
N VAL A 255 6.46 -5.20 11.18
CA VAL A 255 5.27 -4.46 11.66
C VAL A 255 5.48 -2.95 11.59
N LEU A 256 6.58 -2.42 12.13
CA LEU A 256 6.81 -0.98 12.20
C LEU A 256 6.82 -0.26 10.83
N PRO A 257 7.40 -0.81 9.74
CA PRO A 257 7.32 -0.18 8.43
C PRO A 257 5.88 -0.06 7.93
N VAL A 258 5.06 -1.08 8.17
CA VAL A 258 3.64 -1.10 7.80
C VAL A 258 2.86 -0.10 8.65
N TYR A 259 3.05 -0.10 9.97
CA TYR A 259 2.43 0.88 10.86
C TYR A 259 2.76 2.32 10.48
N ARG A 260 4.04 2.64 10.19
CA ARG A 260 4.44 4.00 9.78
C ARG A 260 3.72 4.45 8.51
N ARG A 261 3.55 3.55 7.54
CA ARG A 261 2.78 3.83 6.32
C ARG A 261 1.29 4.05 6.65
N LEU A 262 0.70 3.17 7.46
CA LEU A 262 -0.69 3.31 7.89
C LEU A 262 -0.93 4.61 8.66
N GLN A 263 -0.02 5.01 9.54
CA GLN A 263 -0.12 6.27 10.30
C GLN A 263 -0.07 7.50 9.40
N VAL A 264 0.65 7.44 8.27
CA VAL A 264 0.67 8.54 7.29
C VAL A 264 -0.61 8.58 6.46
N MET A 265 -1.09 7.42 6.02
CA MET A 265 -2.26 7.34 5.12
C MET A 265 -3.60 7.43 5.85
N LEU A 266 -3.65 6.89 7.07
CA LEU A 266 -4.83 6.71 7.93
C LEU A 266 -4.43 6.98 9.39
N PRO A 267 -4.22 8.25 9.79
CA PRO A 267 -3.69 8.61 11.10
C PRO A 267 -4.53 8.08 12.28
N SER A 268 -3.86 7.58 13.33
CA SER A 268 -4.52 7.03 14.53
C SER A 268 -5.47 7.99 15.24
N GLU A 269 -5.26 9.29 15.06
CA GLU A 269 -6.09 10.37 15.59
C GLU A 269 -7.49 10.37 14.97
N GLN A 270 -7.63 9.81 13.77
CA GLN A 270 -8.86 9.78 12.99
C GLN A 270 -9.35 8.35 12.73
N HIS A 271 -8.47 7.36 12.85
CA HIS A 271 -8.75 5.97 12.51
C HIS A 271 -8.50 5.03 13.69
N GLN A 272 -9.60 4.51 14.25
CA GLN A 272 -9.58 3.59 15.39
C GLN A 272 -8.72 2.33 15.14
N ARG A 273 -8.73 1.79 13.92
CA ARG A 273 -7.96 0.58 13.59
C ARG A 273 -6.45 0.83 13.66
N THR A 274 -5.98 1.99 13.21
CA THR A 274 -4.58 2.41 13.36
C THR A 274 -4.22 2.65 14.82
N LEU A 275 -5.13 3.21 15.61
CA LEU A 275 -4.95 3.39 17.05
C LEU A 275 -4.82 2.04 17.77
N THR A 276 -5.66 1.05 17.44
CA THR A 276 -5.56 -0.31 17.99
C THR A 276 -4.23 -0.96 17.64
N LEU A 277 -3.82 -0.93 16.36
CA LEU A 277 -2.53 -1.49 15.95
C LEU A 277 -1.34 -0.80 16.68
N ARG A 278 -1.44 0.51 16.89
CA ARG A 278 -0.44 1.28 17.66
C ARG A 278 -0.34 0.78 19.11
N ASP A 279 -1.47 0.54 19.78
CA ASP A 279 -1.50 -0.03 21.12
C ASP A 279 -1.01 -1.49 21.15
N ASP A 280 -1.29 -2.29 20.11
CA ASP A 280 -0.79 -3.66 20.03
C ASP A 280 0.75 -3.70 19.91
N ILE A 281 1.34 -2.75 19.17
CA ILE A 281 2.81 -2.55 19.12
C ILE A 281 3.34 -2.18 20.52
N ALA A 282 2.67 -1.26 21.22
CA ALA A 282 3.04 -0.90 22.59
C ALA A 282 3.00 -2.13 23.52
N LEU A 283 2.01 -3.00 23.34
CA LEU A 283 1.85 -4.22 24.12
C LEU A 283 2.98 -5.23 23.87
N VAL A 284 3.52 -5.34 22.65
CA VAL A 284 4.67 -6.21 22.35
C VAL A 284 5.90 -5.76 23.15
N TYR A 285 6.26 -4.47 23.08
CA TYR A 285 7.38 -3.93 23.86
C TYR A 285 7.16 -4.10 25.37
N HIS A 286 5.95 -3.78 25.84
CA HIS A 286 5.57 -3.94 27.24
C HIS A 286 5.73 -5.38 27.73
N ASN A 287 5.22 -6.36 26.99
CA ASN A 287 5.32 -7.78 27.36
C ASN A 287 6.76 -8.27 27.30
N GLY A 288 7.59 -7.75 26.37
CA GLY A 288 9.03 -8.03 26.36
C GLY A 288 9.72 -7.57 27.65
N ALA A 289 9.43 -6.36 28.11
CA ALA A 289 9.97 -5.83 29.37
C ALA A 289 9.55 -6.66 30.58
N VAL A 290 8.26 -7.01 30.66
CA VAL A 290 7.71 -7.84 31.75
C VAL A 290 8.32 -9.25 31.73
N GLY A 291 8.53 -9.83 30.53
CA GLY A 291 9.17 -11.13 30.36
C GLY A 291 10.58 -11.17 30.95
N ILE A 292 11.41 -10.17 30.65
CA ILE A 292 12.77 -10.06 31.21
C ILE A 292 12.73 -9.90 32.73
N ALA A 293 11.85 -9.03 33.24
CA ALA A 293 11.72 -8.78 34.67
C ALA A 293 11.29 -10.01 35.47
N ASN A 294 10.33 -10.79 34.95
CA ASN A 294 9.80 -11.98 35.61
C ASN A 294 10.83 -13.12 35.75
N GLU A 295 11.86 -13.12 34.91
CA GLU A 295 12.96 -14.09 34.99
C GLU A 295 14.09 -13.65 35.92
N GLY A 296 13.86 -12.61 36.74
CA GLY A 296 14.79 -12.15 37.77
C GLY A 296 15.87 -11.20 37.26
N SER A 297 15.86 -10.85 35.96
CA SER A 297 16.81 -9.92 35.34
C SER A 297 16.39 -8.46 35.56
N VAL A 298 15.98 -8.10 36.78
CA VAL A 298 15.38 -6.78 37.10
C VAL A 298 16.33 -5.59 36.92
N HIS A 299 17.63 -5.83 36.80
CA HIS A 299 18.67 -4.83 36.50
C HIS A 299 19.00 -4.72 35.01
N ASP A 300 18.36 -5.51 34.14
CA ASP A 300 18.60 -5.46 32.70
C ASP A 300 18.11 -4.11 32.14
N GLU A 301 19.04 -3.33 31.60
CA GLU A 301 18.77 -2.01 31.02
C GLU A 301 17.71 -2.06 29.91
N ARG A 302 17.57 -3.21 29.23
CA ARG A 302 16.55 -3.42 28.20
C ARG A 302 15.14 -3.26 28.73
N ILE A 303 14.88 -3.54 30.01
CA ILE A 303 13.53 -3.35 30.60
C ILE A 303 13.11 -1.88 30.46
N THR A 304 14.00 -0.94 30.80
CA THR A 304 13.70 0.50 30.70
C THR A 304 13.54 0.91 29.25
N GLN A 305 14.43 0.46 28.36
CA GLN A 305 14.37 0.76 26.93
C GLN A 305 13.06 0.28 26.29
N LEU A 306 12.63 -0.95 26.60
CA LEU A 306 11.39 -1.53 26.09
C LEU A 306 10.16 -0.79 26.63
N LEU A 307 10.15 -0.41 27.92
CA LEU A 307 9.06 0.40 28.47
C LEU A 307 9.02 1.81 27.87
N ASP A 308 10.16 2.40 27.51
CA ASP A 308 10.23 3.69 26.80
C ASP A 308 9.65 3.58 25.40
N GLN A 309 9.99 2.50 24.67
CA GLN A 309 9.38 2.23 23.36
C GLN A 309 7.87 1.99 23.49
N ALA A 310 7.44 1.19 24.47
CA ALA A 310 6.03 0.94 24.73
C ALA A 310 5.26 2.25 24.97
N ASP A 311 5.80 3.16 25.79
CA ASP A 311 5.18 4.46 26.07
C ASP A 311 5.05 5.33 24.81
N GLY A 312 6.06 5.33 23.95
CA GLY A 312 6.02 6.05 22.66
C GLY A 312 4.88 5.58 21.74
N TYR A 313 4.54 4.30 21.80
CA TYR A 313 3.44 3.72 21.03
C TYR A 313 2.10 3.72 21.79
N ALA A 314 2.05 3.95 23.10
CA ALA A 314 0.78 3.94 23.84
C ALA A 314 -0.16 5.07 23.38
N GLY A 315 -1.21 4.71 22.66
CA GLY A 315 -2.23 5.60 22.14
C GLY A 315 -3.38 5.82 23.13
N THR A 316 -3.83 4.78 23.83
CA THR A 316 -4.95 4.88 24.78
C THR A 316 -4.51 5.18 26.22
N PRO A 317 -5.36 5.86 27.02
CA PRO A 317 -5.07 6.09 28.44
C PRO A 317 -4.88 4.79 29.24
N ALA A 318 -5.61 3.73 28.89
CA ALA A 318 -5.49 2.43 29.52
C ALA A 318 -4.11 1.81 29.30
N MET A 319 -3.60 1.83 28.06
CA MET A 319 -2.27 1.32 27.75
C MET A 319 -1.18 2.12 28.48
N LYS A 320 -1.29 3.46 28.50
CA LYS A 320 -0.36 4.33 29.24
C LYS A 320 -0.32 4.02 30.75
N ALA A 321 -1.49 3.86 31.36
CA ALA A 321 -1.59 3.53 32.79
C ALA A 321 -0.88 2.20 33.10
N LYS A 322 -1.12 1.17 32.27
CA LYS A 322 -0.49 -0.15 32.41
C LYS A 322 1.03 -0.09 32.29
N ILE A 323 1.56 0.66 31.32
CA ILE A 323 3.02 0.83 31.14
C ILE A 323 3.62 1.58 32.34
N MET A 324 2.96 2.63 32.81
CA MET A 324 3.40 3.40 33.97
C MET A 324 3.47 2.55 35.24
N GLU A 325 2.44 1.74 35.50
CA GLU A 325 2.39 0.83 36.66
C GLU A 325 3.57 -0.16 36.65
N ASN A 326 3.83 -0.81 35.51
CA ASN A 326 4.92 -1.76 35.40
C ASN A 326 6.29 -1.10 35.42
N ARG A 327 6.42 0.14 34.95
CA ARG A 327 7.64 0.94 35.09
C ARG A 327 7.97 1.24 36.54
N VAL A 328 6.98 1.69 37.32
CA VAL A 328 7.15 1.94 38.76
C VAL A 328 7.54 0.64 39.47
N THR A 329 6.89 -0.46 39.14
CA THR A 329 7.19 -1.78 39.70
C THR A 329 8.62 -2.23 39.37
N ALA A 330 9.05 -2.14 38.11
CA ALA A 330 10.40 -2.51 37.70
C ALA A 330 11.47 -1.67 38.42
N GLN A 331 11.26 -0.35 38.52
CA GLN A 331 12.18 0.53 39.26
C GLN A 331 12.24 0.22 40.75
N PHE A 332 11.10 -0.10 41.36
CA PHE A 332 11.04 -0.54 42.75
C PHE A 332 11.81 -1.85 42.95
N LEU A 333 11.62 -2.84 42.08
CA LEU A 333 12.33 -4.12 42.16
C LEU A 333 13.84 -3.96 41.95
N ALA A 334 14.27 -3.17 40.97
CA ALA A 334 15.69 -2.88 40.75
C ALA A 334 16.34 -2.22 41.97
N ARG A 335 15.67 -1.26 42.62
CA ARG A 335 16.23 -0.61 43.83
C ARG A 335 16.33 -1.53 45.04
N ASN A 336 15.40 -2.47 45.18
CA ASN A 336 15.29 -3.30 46.39
C ASN A 336 15.88 -4.71 46.23
N THR A 337 16.33 -5.09 45.03
CA THR A 337 16.98 -6.38 44.78
C THR A 337 18.49 -6.17 44.70
N PRO A 338 19.29 -6.74 45.62
CA PRO A 338 20.74 -6.59 45.56
C PRO A 338 21.28 -7.14 44.22
N HIS A 339 22.10 -6.33 43.55
CA HIS A 339 22.78 -6.75 42.33
C HIS A 339 23.88 -7.74 42.70
N TYR A 340 23.64 -9.03 42.51
CA TYR A 340 24.69 -10.03 42.62
C TYR A 340 25.47 -10.03 41.31
N SER A 341 26.74 -9.61 41.36
CA SER A 341 27.68 -9.79 40.26
C SER A 341 28.07 -11.27 40.19
N LEU A 342 28.11 -11.86 39.00
CA LEU A 342 28.59 -13.23 38.79
C LEU A 342 30.07 -13.41 39.15
N ASP A 343 30.79 -12.31 39.41
CA ASP A 343 32.20 -12.28 39.84
C ASP A 343 32.39 -12.27 41.36
N ASP A 344 31.32 -12.15 42.16
CA ASP A 344 31.44 -12.22 43.62
C ASP A 344 31.34 -13.69 44.11
N PRO A 345 32.32 -14.19 44.88
CA PRO A 345 32.22 -15.53 45.45
C PRO A 345 30.99 -15.59 46.37
N PRO A 346 30.22 -16.70 46.35
CA PRO A 346 29.02 -16.80 47.18
C PRO A 346 29.42 -16.75 48.65
N GLU A 347 29.13 -15.62 49.32
CA GLU A 347 29.08 -15.63 50.78
C GLU A 347 27.96 -16.58 51.21
N PRO A 348 28.17 -17.44 52.22
CA PRO A 348 27.15 -18.36 52.71
C PRO A 348 26.08 -17.58 53.48
N MET A 349 25.18 -16.91 52.77
CA MET A 349 23.94 -16.37 53.33
C MET A 349 22.89 -17.47 53.45
N SER A 350 22.30 -17.58 54.63
CA SER A 350 21.30 -18.58 54.99
C SER A 350 20.13 -18.62 53.99
N THR A 351 20.00 -19.75 53.32
CA THR A 351 19.04 -20.09 52.26
C THR A 351 17.56 -19.93 52.65
N GLY A 352 17.26 -19.66 53.92
CA GLY A 352 15.89 -19.57 54.45
C GLY A 352 15.16 -18.25 54.16
N CYS A 353 15.85 -17.11 54.10
CA CYS A 353 15.16 -15.81 54.02
C CYS A 353 14.78 -15.40 52.59
N ILE A 354 15.59 -15.75 51.58
CA ILE A 354 15.34 -15.37 50.18
C ILE A 354 14.21 -16.22 49.59
N VAL A 355 14.19 -17.53 49.89
CA VAL A 355 13.10 -18.42 49.44
C VAL A 355 11.76 -18.00 50.05
N ALA A 356 11.74 -17.59 51.33
CA ALA A 356 10.52 -17.09 51.97
C ALA A 356 10.02 -15.79 51.33
N LEU A 357 10.91 -14.86 50.95
CA LEU A 357 10.52 -13.60 50.32
C LEU A 357 10.00 -13.81 48.88
N VAL A 358 10.66 -14.64 48.08
CA VAL A 358 10.22 -14.95 46.71
C VAL A 358 8.89 -15.71 46.70
N VAL A 359 8.71 -16.67 47.62
CA VAL A 359 7.42 -17.38 47.77
C VAL A 359 6.33 -16.42 48.24
N PHE A 360 6.63 -15.49 49.15
CA PHE A 360 5.65 -14.51 49.61
C PHE A 360 5.22 -13.54 48.50
N ILE A 361 6.16 -13.05 47.69
CA ILE A 361 5.88 -12.18 46.54
C ILE A 361 5.06 -12.95 45.48
N ALA A 362 5.43 -14.19 45.17
CA ALA A 362 4.70 -15.03 44.21
C ALA A 362 3.25 -15.32 44.67
N VAL A 363 3.05 -15.59 45.97
CA VAL A 363 1.72 -15.85 46.54
C VAL A 363 0.86 -14.58 46.55
N VAL A 364 1.43 -13.43 46.93
CA VAL A 364 0.70 -12.15 46.92
C VAL A 364 0.33 -11.74 45.48
N PHE A 365 1.23 -11.97 44.52
CA PHE A 365 0.95 -11.71 43.11
C PHE A 365 -0.14 -12.62 42.55
N PHE A 366 -0.14 -13.92 42.89
CA PHE A 366 -1.19 -14.86 42.47
C PHE A 366 -2.56 -14.51 43.06
N ILE A 367 -2.61 -14.06 44.32
CA ILE A 367 -3.85 -13.65 44.98
C ILE A 367 -4.40 -12.37 44.34
N LEU A 368 -3.54 -11.41 43.97
CA LEU A 368 -3.99 -10.18 43.31
C LEU A 368 -4.51 -10.46 41.90
N VAL A 369 -3.86 -11.33 41.12
CA VAL A 369 -4.35 -11.72 39.78
C VAL A 369 -5.70 -12.45 39.84
N ALA A 370 -5.92 -13.27 40.87
CA ALA A 370 -7.18 -14.01 41.07
C ALA A 370 -8.35 -13.16 41.60
N VAL A 371 -8.08 -12.00 42.21
CA VAL A 371 -9.12 -11.10 42.75
C VAL A 371 -9.56 -10.04 41.73
N PHE A 372 -8.74 -9.78 40.70
CA PHE A 372 -9.01 -8.78 39.66
C PHE A 372 -9.28 -9.38 38.26
N SER A 373 -9.43 -10.70 38.17
CA SER A 373 -10.03 -11.42 37.04
C SER A 373 -11.44 -11.86 37.41
#